data_AF-A0A182MJW4-F1
#
_entry.id   AF-A0A182MJW4-F1
#
_cell.length_a   1.000
_cell.length_b   1.000
_cell.length_c   1.000
_cell.angle_alpha   90.00
_cell.angle_beta   90.00
_cell.angle_gamma   90.00
#
_symmetry.space_group_name_H-M   'P 1'
#
loop_
_entity.id
_entity.type
_entity.pdbx_description
1 polymer ?
#
loop_
_entity_poly.entity_id
_entity_poly.type
_entity_poly.pdbx_seq_one_letter_code
_entity_poly.pdbx_strand_id
1 'polypeptide(L)'
;MYQSVKQRIIRSPALTESLRCGLASVADYERRMCETVDSSVVDYCRGGAASERTVTHNRAAFDRLIIRPRCLQRIGGSRSLAVTSLGVSYRMPIGIAPVALQCLAHPEGEKAMARAARTYGIPFVLSVLSSVSIEELAEAVPRAPKWFQLYIFKDRELTECLVRRAEKARFRALVVCVDTPAPGLSRTERRNPLTLPAKVTCANFVPNGSTSNGSNKAKSCSASVLDYVRSQLDPSLGWDAIRWLMSITTLPVIVKGILNRADALIAADIGVHGLIVSNSGGRQLDYAPAAIEVLPEIVNAVGSRVEVMLDSGVSQGTDAFKALAIGARMVFVGRAAVYGLAVNGQRGVEEVLDILKTELESTMLNAGCGTLADLTPQHVCHEVQLYYPSITDQIRRSWRGESLRSDRYRSRDRQSNTETFDGDTVQSVEHVDVDNVGIRTENVSERVTFQQRSVDIATNDEQPCSEAKKLGSTFTKTTSPCLNFNMYDKLKHFRGEQGKF
;
A
#
# COMPACT_ATOMS: atom_id res chain seq x y z
N MET A 1 -7.14 56.26 40.16
CA MET A 1 -7.91 55.03 40.45
C MET A 1 -8.41 54.44 39.13
N TYR A 2 -7.52 53.83 38.34
CA TYR A 2 -7.87 53.12 37.10
C TYR A 2 -7.03 51.85 37.05
N GLN A 3 -7.59 50.75 37.56
CA GLN A 3 -7.01 49.42 37.37
C GLN A 3 -7.61 48.80 36.10
N SER A 4 -6.70 48.44 35.20
CA SER A 4 -6.95 47.66 33.98
C SER A 4 -7.56 46.30 34.34
N VAL A 5 -8.82 46.09 33.94
CA VAL A 5 -9.46 44.77 33.97
C VAL A 5 -8.91 43.96 32.79
N LYS A 6 -7.89 43.13 33.03
CA LYS A 6 -7.53 42.05 32.11
C LYS A 6 -8.64 40.98 32.18
N GLN A 7 -9.54 41.00 31.21
CA GLN A 7 -10.47 39.88 30.99
C GLN A 7 -9.65 38.60 30.74
N ARG A 8 -9.72 37.66 31.69
CA ARG A 8 -9.24 36.29 31.49
C ARG A 8 -10.17 35.64 30.46
N ILE A 9 -9.69 35.47 29.24
CA ILE A 9 -10.34 34.61 28.24
C ILE A 9 -10.30 33.18 28.78
N ILE A 10 -11.42 32.70 29.32
CA ILE A 10 -11.60 31.30 29.71
C ILE A 10 -11.82 30.52 28.41
N ARG A 11 -10.77 29.91 27.88
CA ARG A 11 -10.85 28.97 26.74
C ARG A 11 -11.29 27.60 27.24
N SER A 12 -12.13 26.91 26.46
CA SER A 12 -12.66 25.58 26.79
C SER A 12 -11.54 24.57 27.13
N PRO A 13 -11.67 23.75 28.19
CA PRO A 13 -10.67 22.76 28.61
C PRO A 13 -10.27 21.75 27.52
N ALA A 14 -11.16 21.49 26.56
CA ALA A 14 -10.93 20.55 25.45
C ALA A 14 -9.89 21.06 24.42
N LEU A 15 -9.57 22.35 24.43
CA LEU A 15 -8.63 22.98 23.49
C LEU A 15 -7.23 23.17 24.08
N THR A 16 -7.03 22.94 25.38
CA THR A 16 -5.88 23.52 26.11
C THR A 16 -4.59 22.70 26.15
N GLU A 17 -4.56 21.46 25.68
CA GLU A 17 -3.35 20.63 25.70
C GLU A 17 -2.68 20.51 24.33
N SER A 18 -3.47 20.31 23.24
CA SER A 18 -2.95 20.34 21.86
C SER A 18 -2.42 21.71 21.42
N LEU A 19 -3.03 22.80 21.91
CA LEU A 19 -2.58 24.17 21.62
C LEU A 19 -1.24 24.55 22.29
N ARG A 20 -0.72 23.77 23.24
CA ARG A 20 0.54 24.14 23.93
C ARG A 20 1.81 23.85 23.15
N CYS A 21 1.77 22.98 22.14
CA CYS A 21 2.95 22.58 21.36
C CYS A 21 2.97 23.06 19.89
N GLY A 22 1.92 23.72 19.40
CA GLY A 22 1.87 24.20 18.01
C GLY A 22 1.87 23.09 16.94
N LEU A 23 1.58 21.85 17.34
CA LEU A 23 1.45 20.69 16.45
C LEU A 23 -0.04 20.35 16.31
N ALA A 24 -0.67 20.87 15.25
CA ALA A 24 -2.12 20.72 15.04
C ALA A 24 -2.47 19.70 13.96
N SER A 25 -1.50 19.34 13.12
CA SER A 25 -1.67 18.44 11.98
C SER A 25 -0.51 17.46 11.88
N VAL A 26 -0.72 16.36 11.15
CA VAL A 26 0.36 15.41 10.83
C VAL A 26 1.53 16.10 10.10
N ALA A 27 1.24 17.12 9.28
CA ALA A 27 2.25 17.90 8.59
C ALA A 27 3.13 18.73 9.56
N ASP A 28 2.61 19.13 10.71
CA ASP A 28 3.42 19.80 11.74
C ASP A 28 4.37 18.81 12.43
N TYR A 29 3.95 17.56 12.66
CA TYR A 29 4.84 16.49 13.15
C TYR A 29 5.92 16.14 12.12
N GLU A 30 5.56 16.09 10.84
CA GLU A 30 6.52 15.91 9.75
C GLU A 30 7.57 17.02 9.75
N ARG A 31 7.13 18.28 9.83
CA ARG A 31 8.02 19.45 9.90
C ARG A 31 8.94 19.37 11.11
N ARG A 32 8.39 19.09 12.30
CA ARG A 32 9.17 18.98 13.53
C ARG A 32 10.19 17.85 13.45
N MET A 33 9.82 16.69 12.89
CA MET A 33 10.77 15.60 12.66
C MET A 33 11.93 16.06 11.77
N CYS A 34 11.67 16.78 10.68
CA CYS A 34 12.73 17.32 9.82
C CYS A 34 13.64 18.33 10.53
N GLU A 35 13.13 19.05 11.53
CA GLU A 35 13.89 20.04 12.30
C GLU A 35 14.76 19.39 13.40
N THR A 36 14.35 18.26 13.96
CA THR A 36 14.96 17.71 15.20
C THR A 36 15.65 16.37 15.03
N VAL A 37 15.42 15.65 13.93
CA VAL A 37 15.95 14.29 13.71
C VAL A 37 17.08 14.33 12.69
N ASP A 38 18.05 13.41 12.83
CA ASP A 38 19.16 13.28 11.89
C ASP A 38 18.66 13.14 10.44
N SER A 39 19.30 13.89 9.54
CA SER A 39 18.91 13.96 8.12
C SER A 39 18.87 12.60 7.42
N SER A 40 19.74 11.65 7.77
CA SER A 40 19.75 10.32 7.16
C SER A 40 18.53 9.47 7.56
N VAL A 41 18.05 9.66 8.79
CA VAL A 41 16.81 9.02 9.27
C VAL A 41 15.59 9.68 8.63
N VAL A 42 15.60 11.01 8.52
CA VAL A 42 14.56 11.77 7.82
C VAL A 42 14.43 11.32 6.36
N ASP A 43 15.56 11.23 5.66
CA ASP A 43 15.66 10.76 4.27
C ASP A 43 15.16 9.32 4.12
N TYR A 44 15.54 8.42 5.03
CA TYR A 44 15.06 7.03 5.03
C TYR A 44 13.54 6.96 5.20
N CYS A 45 12.97 7.69 6.17
CA CYS A 45 11.54 7.65 6.47
C CYS A 45 10.69 8.32 5.39
N ARG A 46 11.12 9.47 4.86
CA ARG A 46 10.38 10.24 3.87
C ARG A 46 10.56 9.71 2.46
N GLY A 47 11.74 9.19 2.14
CA GLY A 47 12.17 8.86 0.79
C GLY A 47 11.22 7.93 0.03
N GLY A 48 11.28 8.05 -1.29
CA GLY A 48 10.54 7.26 -2.26
C GLY A 48 11.45 6.59 -3.30
N ALA A 49 10.81 5.94 -4.27
CA ALA A 49 11.50 5.37 -5.42
C ALA A 49 11.84 6.46 -6.46
N ALA A 50 13.01 6.34 -7.07
CA ALA A 50 13.52 7.09 -8.21
C ALA A 50 13.34 8.62 -8.13
N SER A 51 12.32 9.17 -8.79
CA SER A 51 12.03 10.61 -8.83
C SER A 51 10.96 11.02 -7.82
N GLU A 52 10.50 10.08 -6.98
CA GLU A 52 9.50 10.25 -5.92
C GLU A 52 8.15 10.79 -6.41
N ARG A 53 7.84 10.62 -7.70
CA ARG A 53 6.58 11.12 -8.27
C ARG A 53 5.38 10.41 -7.68
N THR A 54 5.44 9.10 -7.47
CA THR A 54 4.35 8.36 -6.82
C THR A 54 4.16 8.80 -5.37
N VAL A 55 5.22 9.20 -4.65
CA VAL A 55 5.09 9.75 -3.29
C VAL A 55 4.28 11.04 -3.31
N THR A 56 4.65 12.00 -4.17
CA THR A 56 3.91 13.26 -4.33
C THR A 56 2.49 13.01 -4.83
N HIS A 57 2.32 12.11 -5.80
CA HIS A 57 1.04 11.83 -6.43
C HIS A 57 0.04 11.16 -5.48
N ASN A 58 0.50 10.29 -4.58
CA ASN A 58 -0.34 9.71 -3.53
C ASN A 58 -1.06 10.78 -2.69
N ARG A 59 -0.38 11.87 -2.35
CA ARG A 59 -0.97 12.99 -1.60
C ARG A 59 -1.91 13.80 -2.50
N ALA A 60 -1.41 14.24 -3.66
CA ALA A 60 -2.17 15.07 -4.59
C ALA A 60 -3.48 14.40 -5.07
N ALA A 61 -3.52 13.07 -5.15
CA ALA A 61 -4.71 12.33 -5.56
C ALA A 61 -5.88 12.44 -4.58
N PHE A 62 -5.62 12.53 -3.27
CA PHE A 62 -6.67 12.80 -2.31
C PHE A 62 -7.27 14.19 -2.49
N ASP A 63 -6.48 15.19 -2.88
CA ASP A 63 -6.93 16.57 -3.03
C ASP A 63 -7.92 16.72 -4.21
N ARG A 64 -7.78 15.88 -5.24
CA ARG A 64 -8.72 15.81 -6.38
C ARG A 64 -10.06 15.14 -6.05
N LEU A 65 -10.18 14.51 -4.88
CA LEU A 65 -11.45 13.96 -4.41
C LEU A 65 -12.19 14.99 -3.57
N ILE A 66 -13.39 15.33 -3.99
CA ILE A 66 -14.26 16.34 -3.36
C ILE A 66 -15.32 15.64 -2.51
N ILE A 67 -15.45 16.08 -1.25
CA ILE A 67 -16.48 15.61 -0.33
C ILE A 67 -17.79 16.35 -0.60
N ARG A 68 -18.89 15.60 -0.75
CA ARG A 68 -20.25 16.09 -0.99
C ARG A 68 -21.11 15.81 0.25
N PRO A 69 -21.23 16.79 1.17
CA PRO A 69 -21.95 16.57 2.42
C PRO A 69 -23.45 16.42 2.18
N ARG A 70 -24.11 15.61 3.02
CA ARG A 70 -25.57 15.49 3.09
C ARG A 70 -26.08 16.25 4.31
N CYS A 71 -26.92 17.26 4.09
CA CYS A 71 -27.46 18.06 5.18
C CYS A 71 -28.62 17.35 5.90
N LEU A 72 -28.87 17.74 7.16
CA LEU A 72 -30.07 17.37 7.94
C LEU A 72 -30.33 15.85 8.10
N GLN A 73 -29.28 15.02 8.15
CA GLN A 73 -29.38 13.54 8.22
C GLN A 73 -29.77 12.96 9.59
N ARG A 74 -30.14 13.78 10.58
CA ARG A 74 -30.57 13.34 11.93
C ARG A 74 -29.56 12.43 12.67
N ILE A 75 -28.26 12.73 12.56
CA ILE A 75 -27.14 11.95 13.16
C ILE A 75 -26.89 12.20 14.66
N GLY A 76 -27.91 12.65 15.41
CA GLY A 76 -27.79 12.98 16.82
C GLY A 76 -27.76 11.76 17.76
N GLY A 77 -28.39 10.64 17.35
CA GLY A 77 -28.66 9.49 18.23
C GLY A 77 -27.64 8.36 18.21
N SER A 78 -26.80 8.25 17.19
CA SER A 78 -25.76 7.21 17.08
C SER A 78 -24.50 7.79 16.45
N ARG A 79 -23.38 7.71 17.17
CA ARG A 79 -22.07 8.18 16.72
C ARG A 79 -21.01 7.14 17.01
N SER A 80 -20.36 6.63 15.99
CA SER A 80 -19.34 5.60 16.16
C SER A 80 -18.40 5.52 14.98
N LEU A 81 -17.11 5.43 15.27
CA LEU A 81 -16.08 5.04 14.31
C LEU A 81 -15.81 3.52 14.33
N ALA A 82 -16.52 2.74 15.15
CA ALA A 82 -16.23 1.33 15.29
C ALA A 82 -16.38 0.59 13.95
N VAL A 83 -15.43 -0.29 13.66
CA VAL A 83 -15.42 -1.13 12.46
C VAL A 83 -15.11 -2.56 12.84
N THR A 84 -15.70 -3.53 12.16
CA THR A 84 -15.29 -4.94 12.27
C THR A 84 -14.50 -5.31 11.02
N SER A 85 -13.26 -5.74 11.12
CA SER A 85 -12.49 -6.22 9.96
C SER A 85 -11.89 -7.57 10.29
N LEU A 86 -12.01 -8.53 9.36
CA LEU A 86 -11.51 -9.90 9.53
C LEU A 86 -12.01 -10.55 10.83
N GLY A 87 -13.28 -10.30 11.17
CA GLY A 87 -13.93 -10.82 12.38
C GLY A 87 -13.53 -10.14 13.69
N VAL A 88 -12.73 -9.07 13.67
CA VAL A 88 -12.27 -8.35 14.87
C VAL A 88 -12.85 -6.95 14.90
N SER A 89 -13.38 -6.53 16.04
CA SER A 89 -13.87 -5.16 16.24
C SER A 89 -12.74 -4.21 16.65
N TYR A 90 -12.65 -3.08 15.95
CA TYR A 90 -11.72 -1.99 16.17
C TYR A 90 -12.50 -0.71 16.47
N ARG A 91 -11.90 0.20 17.26
CA ARG A 91 -12.59 1.43 17.70
C ARG A 91 -12.66 2.52 16.63
N MET A 92 -11.77 2.47 15.64
CA MET A 92 -11.77 3.37 14.48
C MET A 92 -11.16 2.67 13.26
N PRO A 93 -11.49 3.11 12.03
CA PRO A 93 -11.06 2.45 10.79
C PRO A 93 -9.68 2.92 10.31
N ILE A 94 -8.77 3.21 11.24
CA ILE A 94 -7.40 3.70 10.97
C ILE A 94 -6.42 2.78 11.70
N GLY A 95 -5.61 2.03 10.96
CA GLY A 95 -4.53 1.19 11.49
C GLY A 95 -3.14 1.79 11.26
N ILE A 96 -2.11 1.21 11.90
CA ILE A 96 -0.71 1.57 11.68
C ILE A 96 -0.08 0.57 10.70
N ALA A 97 0.39 1.08 9.57
CA ALA A 97 1.00 0.31 8.49
C ALA A 97 2.39 -0.25 8.90
N PRO A 98 2.88 -1.32 8.26
CA PRO A 98 4.22 -1.84 8.53
C PRO A 98 5.27 -0.87 8.02
N VAL A 99 6.08 -0.34 8.96
CA VAL A 99 7.30 0.42 8.66
C VAL A 99 8.48 -0.26 9.31
N ALA A 100 9.56 -0.44 8.55
CA ALA A 100 10.77 -1.12 8.98
C ALA A 100 11.66 -0.19 9.83
N LEU A 101 12.38 -0.81 10.77
CA LEU A 101 13.46 -0.19 11.56
C LEU A 101 13.06 1.06 12.37
N GLN A 102 11.96 1.00 13.12
CA GLN A 102 11.42 2.20 13.78
C GLN A 102 12.28 2.71 14.94
N CYS A 103 13.18 1.88 15.48
CA CYS A 103 14.20 2.34 16.43
C CYS A 103 15.20 3.36 15.86
N LEU A 104 15.21 3.59 14.54
CA LEU A 104 15.93 4.73 13.93
C LEU A 104 15.30 6.07 14.31
N ALA A 105 13.97 6.11 14.39
CA ALA A 105 13.21 7.32 14.70
C ALA A 105 13.14 7.59 16.21
N HIS A 106 13.01 6.54 17.03
CA HIS A 106 12.93 6.66 18.48
C HIS A 106 13.33 5.34 19.17
N PRO A 107 14.06 5.35 20.31
CA PRO A 107 14.54 4.12 20.95
C PRO A 107 13.47 3.05 21.25
N GLU A 108 12.28 3.47 21.68
CA GLU A 108 11.15 2.56 21.94
C GLU A 108 10.53 1.94 20.67
N GLY A 109 10.81 2.49 19.49
CA GLY A 109 10.44 1.97 18.17
C GLY A 109 9.04 1.37 18.06
N GLU A 110 9.00 0.12 17.60
CA GLU A 110 7.78 -0.65 17.36
C GLU A 110 6.98 -0.91 18.65
N LYS A 111 7.63 -0.98 19.82
CA LYS A 111 6.94 -1.17 21.11
C LYS A 111 6.07 0.05 21.43
N ALA A 112 6.57 1.26 21.18
CA ALA A 112 5.81 2.49 21.35
C ALA A 112 4.60 2.55 20.41
N MET A 113 4.79 2.25 19.11
CA MET A 113 3.67 2.18 18.14
C MET A 113 2.59 1.20 18.57
N ALA A 114 2.99 -0.01 18.99
CA ALA A 114 2.03 -1.04 19.34
C ALA A 114 1.27 -0.73 20.64
N ARG A 115 1.91 -0.03 21.60
CA ARG A 115 1.22 0.48 22.80
C ARG A 115 0.22 1.57 22.45
N ALA A 116 0.58 2.51 21.57
CA ALA A 116 -0.35 3.54 21.08
C ALA A 116 -1.54 2.91 20.33
N ALA A 117 -1.28 1.97 19.43
CA ALA A 117 -2.34 1.24 18.71
C ALA A 117 -3.29 0.51 19.67
N ARG A 118 -2.76 -0.08 20.75
CA ARG A 118 -3.58 -0.68 21.82
C ARG A 118 -4.45 0.36 22.54
N THR A 119 -3.90 1.53 22.87
CA THR A 119 -4.65 2.64 23.51
C THR A 119 -5.87 3.02 22.66
N TYR A 120 -5.68 3.13 21.34
CA TYR A 120 -6.73 3.48 20.39
C TYR A 120 -7.59 2.29 19.93
N GLY A 121 -7.25 1.06 20.29
CA GLY A 121 -7.99 -0.14 19.88
C GLY A 121 -8.01 -0.36 18.36
N ILE A 122 -6.85 -0.17 17.72
CA ILE A 122 -6.64 -0.26 16.26
C ILE A 122 -5.54 -1.27 15.90
N PRO A 123 -5.51 -1.82 14.68
CA PRO A 123 -4.49 -2.78 14.31
C PRO A 123 -3.11 -2.12 14.15
N PHE A 124 -2.08 -2.77 14.69
CA PHE A 124 -0.68 -2.45 14.42
C PHE A 124 -0.06 -3.58 13.57
N VAL A 125 0.48 -3.22 12.41
CA VAL A 125 1.16 -4.18 11.54
C VAL A 125 2.67 -4.10 11.77
N LEU A 126 3.26 -5.16 12.35
CA LEU A 126 4.71 -5.27 12.55
C LEU A 126 5.38 -5.64 11.22
N SER A 127 6.44 -4.93 10.83
CA SER A 127 7.24 -5.33 9.67
C SER A 127 8.16 -6.52 9.97
N VAL A 128 8.38 -7.39 8.98
CA VAL A 128 9.43 -8.42 9.07
C VAL A 128 10.82 -7.81 9.28
N LEU A 129 11.06 -6.59 8.80
CA LEU A 129 12.31 -5.83 8.98
C LEU A 129 12.30 -4.94 10.25
N SER A 130 11.50 -5.29 11.24
CA SER A 130 11.39 -4.56 12.52
C SER A 130 12.70 -4.54 13.32
N SER A 131 12.92 -3.44 14.05
CA SER A 131 14.00 -3.33 15.06
C SER A 131 13.73 -4.11 16.34
N VAL A 132 12.50 -4.56 16.53
CA VAL A 132 12.03 -5.35 17.68
C VAL A 132 11.53 -6.70 17.17
N SER A 133 11.90 -7.80 17.83
CA SER A 133 11.48 -9.13 17.41
C SER A 133 9.97 -9.37 17.61
N ILE A 134 9.40 -10.34 16.89
CA ILE A 134 8.03 -10.84 17.07
C ILE A 134 7.74 -11.12 18.56
N GLU A 135 8.67 -11.79 19.24
CA GLU A 135 8.53 -12.22 20.63
C GLU A 135 8.57 -11.04 21.61
N GLU A 136 9.56 -10.15 21.48
CA GLU A 136 9.68 -8.97 22.33
C GLU A 136 8.49 -8.02 22.17
N LEU A 137 7.96 -7.87 20.95
CA LEU A 137 6.76 -7.08 20.72
C LEU A 137 5.56 -7.74 21.41
N ALA A 138 5.39 -9.06 21.24
CA ALA A 138 4.29 -9.79 21.84
C ALA A 138 4.32 -9.74 23.37
N GLU A 139 5.50 -9.77 23.98
CA GLU A 139 5.68 -9.59 25.42
C GLU A 139 5.34 -8.17 25.86
N ALA A 140 5.78 -7.15 25.11
CA ALA A 140 5.50 -5.76 25.44
C ALA A 140 4.00 -5.39 25.33
N VAL A 141 3.27 -6.04 24.41
CA VAL A 141 1.85 -5.77 24.12
C VAL A 141 1.03 -7.04 23.87
N PRO A 142 0.84 -7.91 24.88
CA PRO A 142 0.26 -9.25 24.69
C PRO A 142 -1.19 -9.23 24.18
N ARG A 143 -1.93 -8.15 24.47
CA ARG A 143 -3.35 -7.99 24.10
C ARG A 143 -3.58 -7.00 22.95
N ALA A 144 -2.53 -6.42 22.37
CA ALA A 144 -2.72 -5.54 21.22
C ALA A 144 -3.18 -6.35 19.99
N PRO A 145 -4.07 -5.80 19.15
CA PRO A 145 -4.47 -6.46 17.92
C PRO A 145 -3.38 -6.30 16.86
N LYS A 146 -2.37 -7.15 16.94
CA LYS A 146 -1.17 -7.10 16.11
C LYS A 146 -1.27 -8.00 14.87
N TRP A 147 -0.88 -7.48 13.72
CA TRP A 147 -0.73 -8.21 12.45
C TRP A 147 0.75 -8.26 12.07
N PHE A 148 1.15 -9.26 11.29
CA PHE A 148 2.55 -9.46 10.94
C PHE A 148 2.73 -9.34 9.43
N GLN A 149 3.49 -8.34 8.99
CA GLN A 149 3.87 -8.19 7.60
C GLN A 149 5.09 -9.05 7.29
N LEU A 150 5.06 -9.76 6.18
CA LEU A 150 6.19 -10.55 5.67
C LEU A 150 6.33 -10.50 4.14
N TYR A 151 7.46 -11.01 3.67
CA TYR A 151 7.69 -11.43 2.30
C TYR A 151 7.79 -12.95 2.26
N ILE A 152 7.48 -13.55 1.12
CA ILE A 152 7.83 -14.94 0.86
C ILE A 152 9.29 -14.94 0.36
N PHE A 153 10.19 -15.53 1.14
CA PHE A 153 11.63 -15.53 0.87
C PHE A 153 12.03 -16.76 0.06
N LYS A 154 13.14 -16.66 -0.69
CA LYS A 154 13.73 -17.81 -1.42
C LYS A 154 13.86 -19.04 -0.52
N ASP A 155 14.40 -18.83 0.67
CA ASP A 155 14.34 -19.80 1.75
C ASP A 155 12.91 -19.87 2.31
N ARG A 156 12.17 -20.92 1.90
CA ARG A 156 10.78 -21.15 2.34
C ARG A 156 10.71 -21.60 3.80
N GLU A 157 11.76 -22.24 4.33
CA GLU A 157 11.83 -22.62 5.74
C GLU A 157 11.94 -21.39 6.65
N LEU A 158 12.68 -20.37 6.21
CA LEU A 158 12.72 -19.07 6.89
C LEU A 158 11.34 -18.42 6.93
N THR A 159 10.61 -18.40 5.82
CA THR A 159 9.23 -17.89 5.79
C THR A 159 8.32 -18.70 6.72
N GLU A 160 8.36 -20.02 6.68
CA GLU A 160 7.57 -20.86 7.59
C GLU A 160 7.92 -20.60 9.06
N CYS A 161 9.21 -20.52 9.41
CA CYS A 161 9.67 -20.22 10.76
C CYS A 161 9.09 -18.88 11.27
N LEU A 162 9.11 -17.83 10.44
CA LEU A 162 8.53 -16.53 10.80
C LEU A 162 7.02 -16.60 11.00
N VAL A 163 6.31 -17.36 10.15
CA VAL A 163 4.86 -17.59 10.28
C VAL A 163 4.55 -18.30 11.60
N ARG A 164 5.26 -19.39 11.94
CA ARG A 164 5.08 -20.12 13.21
C ARG A 164 5.35 -19.24 14.42
N ARG A 165 6.37 -18.38 14.36
CA ARG A 165 6.67 -17.41 15.42
C ARG A 165 5.52 -16.42 15.59
N ALA A 166 4.98 -15.87 14.51
CA ALA A 166 3.83 -14.97 14.56
C ALA A 166 2.58 -15.65 15.13
N GLU A 167 2.28 -16.88 14.73
CA GLU A 167 1.19 -17.69 15.29
C GLU A 167 1.34 -17.89 16.81
N LYS A 168 2.53 -18.35 17.25
CA LYS A 168 2.85 -18.56 18.68
C LYS A 168 2.75 -17.26 19.48
N ALA A 169 3.16 -16.15 18.87
CA ALA A 169 3.08 -14.81 19.45
C ALA A 169 1.66 -14.20 19.40
N ARG A 170 0.65 -14.95 18.92
CA ARG A 170 -0.76 -14.52 18.84
C ARG A 170 -0.94 -13.27 17.99
N PHE A 171 -0.28 -13.22 16.85
CA PHE A 171 -0.64 -12.31 15.78
C PHE A 171 -1.98 -12.76 15.17
N ARG A 172 -2.76 -11.81 14.67
CA ARG A 172 -4.14 -12.07 14.22
C ARG A 172 -4.29 -12.19 12.70
N ALA A 173 -3.30 -11.76 11.94
CA ALA A 173 -3.30 -11.85 10.48
C ALA A 173 -1.87 -11.74 9.96
N LEU A 174 -1.66 -12.25 8.75
CA LEU A 174 -0.46 -12.09 7.96
C LEU A 174 -0.70 -11.09 6.84
N VAL A 175 0.20 -10.11 6.69
CA VAL A 175 0.17 -9.12 5.61
C VAL A 175 1.33 -9.42 4.65
N VAL A 176 1.03 -9.96 3.49
CA VAL A 176 2.05 -10.43 2.53
C VAL A 176 2.23 -9.38 1.46
N CYS A 177 3.42 -8.81 1.38
CA CYS A 177 3.74 -7.83 0.34
C CYS A 177 4.11 -8.55 -0.96
N VAL A 178 3.41 -8.22 -2.05
CA VAL A 178 3.63 -8.81 -3.38
C VAL A 178 4.21 -7.82 -4.40
N ASP A 179 4.43 -6.57 -4.00
CA ASP A 179 4.94 -5.47 -4.84
C ASP A 179 6.46 -5.25 -4.75
N THR A 180 7.17 -6.16 -4.06
CA THR A 180 8.61 -6.03 -3.78
C THR A 180 9.39 -7.27 -4.25
N PRO A 181 9.42 -7.59 -5.56
CA PRO A 181 10.27 -8.65 -6.10
C PRO A 181 11.76 -8.31 -6.01
N ALA A 182 12.08 -7.02 -5.94
CA ALA A 182 13.41 -6.47 -5.70
C ALA A 182 13.28 -5.17 -4.89
N PRO A 183 14.35 -4.72 -4.20
CA PRO A 183 14.32 -3.45 -3.49
C PRO A 183 14.10 -2.27 -4.44
N GLY A 184 13.16 -1.40 -4.12
CA GLY A 184 12.96 -0.14 -4.82
C GLY A 184 14.20 0.76 -4.83
N LEU A 185 14.36 1.50 -5.91
CA LEU A 185 15.50 2.38 -6.12
C LEU A 185 15.33 3.70 -5.37
N SER A 186 15.93 3.88 -4.19
CA SER A 186 15.97 5.19 -3.53
C SER A 186 17.21 5.99 -3.95
N ARG A 187 17.02 7.12 -4.66
CA ARG A 187 18.14 8.02 -5.02
C ARG A 187 18.67 8.78 -3.81
N THR A 188 17.79 9.10 -2.86
CA THR A 188 18.14 9.77 -1.61
C THR A 188 19.04 8.87 -0.77
N GLU A 189 18.68 7.60 -0.58
CA GLU A 189 19.53 6.63 0.13
C GLU A 189 20.83 6.31 -0.62
N ARG A 190 20.86 6.47 -1.96
CA ARG A 190 22.13 6.35 -2.72
C ARG A 190 23.08 7.53 -2.51
N ARG A 191 22.54 8.73 -2.29
CA ARG A 191 23.35 9.94 -2.01
C ARG A 191 23.76 9.99 -0.54
N ASN A 192 22.83 9.62 0.33
CA ASN A 192 22.97 9.61 1.79
C ASN A 192 22.68 8.19 2.31
N PRO A 193 23.65 7.25 2.21
CA PRO A 193 23.44 5.89 2.68
C PRO A 193 23.10 5.85 4.16
N LEU A 194 21.96 5.25 4.49
CA LEU A 194 21.58 4.99 5.86
C LEU A 194 22.61 4.06 6.50
N THR A 195 23.26 4.54 7.57
CA THR A 195 24.12 3.71 8.41
C THR A 195 23.34 3.30 9.65
N LEU A 196 23.10 2.01 9.82
CA LEU A 196 22.39 1.52 10.99
C LEU A 196 23.24 1.71 12.26
N PRO A 197 22.72 2.37 13.31
CA PRO A 197 23.38 2.41 14.60
C PRO A 197 23.62 0.99 15.13
N ALA A 198 24.68 0.77 15.91
CA ALA A 198 25.07 -0.57 16.36
C ALA A 198 23.98 -1.32 17.16
N LYS A 199 23.06 -0.58 17.79
CA LYS A 199 21.92 -1.11 18.57
C LYS A 199 20.67 -1.41 17.72
N VAL A 200 20.68 -1.07 16.43
CA VAL A 200 19.54 -1.24 15.52
C VAL A 200 19.87 -2.32 14.48
N THR A 201 19.02 -3.32 14.38
CA THR A 201 19.14 -4.45 13.44
C THR A 201 17.75 -4.96 13.06
N CYS A 202 17.62 -5.83 12.06
CA CYS A 202 16.36 -6.53 11.81
C CYS A 202 16.22 -7.70 12.80
N ALA A 203 15.61 -7.43 13.95
CA ALA A 203 15.60 -8.33 15.11
C ALA A 203 14.92 -9.68 14.83
N ASN A 204 14.04 -9.76 13.82
CA ASN A 204 13.42 -11.03 13.42
C ASN A 204 14.40 -12.04 12.81
N PHE A 205 15.59 -11.61 12.37
CA PHE A 205 16.59 -12.46 11.72
C PHE A 205 17.81 -12.73 12.62
N VAL A 206 17.79 -12.25 13.87
CA VAL A 206 18.88 -12.47 14.82
C VAL A 206 18.45 -13.51 15.86
N PRO A 207 19.14 -14.66 15.98
CA PRO A 207 18.80 -15.67 16.96
C PRO A 207 18.91 -15.13 18.40
N ASN A 208 17.87 -15.33 19.21
CA ASN A 208 17.84 -15.11 20.66
C ASN A 208 18.09 -13.70 21.21
N GLY A 209 17.78 -12.62 20.48
CA GLY A 209 17.60 -11.27 21.06
C GLY A 209 18.73 -10.75 21.97
N SER A 210 19.96 -11.27 21.84
CA SER A 210 21.02 -11.00 22.81
C SER A 210 21.67 -9.65 22.52
N THR A 211 21.07 -8.59 23.07
CA THR A 211 21.77 -7.34 23.40
C THR A 211 22.43 -7.40 24.78
N SER A 212 22.51 -8.58 25.41
CA SER A 212 23.13 -8.78 26.72
C SER A 212 24.19 -9.88 26.66
N ASN A 213 25.41 -9.49 26.28
CA ASN A 213 26.62 -9.95 26.97
C ASN A 213 27.80 -9.08 26.54
N GLY A 214 28.37 -8.36 27.50
CA GLY A 214 29.56 -7.55 27.31
C GLY A 214 30.76 -8.42 26.97
N SER A 215 31.22 -8.33 25.72
CA SER A 215 32.59 -8.65 25.35
C SER A 215 32.96 -7.86 24.10
N ASN A 216 33.99 -7.03 24.24
CA ASN A 216 34.58 -6.21 23.19
C ASN A 216 34.94 -7.03 21.94
N LYS A 217 34.74 -6.42 20.75
CA LYS A 217 35.15 -6.84 19.39
C LYS A 217 34.17 -7.69 18.54
N ALA A 218 32.91 -7.29 18.42
CA ALA A 218 32.12 -7.59 17.22
C ALA A 218 31.91 -6.30 16.42
N LYS A 219 32.55 -6.18 15.25
CA LYS A 219 32.14 -5.16 14.27
C LYS A 219 30.66 -5.42 13.95
N SER A 220 29.83 -4.42 14.21
CA SER A 220 28.37 -4.47 14.06
C SER A 220 27.96 -4.96 12.66
N CYS A 221 27.25 -6.08 12.61
CA CYS A 221 26.78 -6.77 11.41
C CYS A 221 25.32 -6.39 11.04
N SER A 222 24.85 -5.19 11.39
CA SER A 222 23.47 -4.76 11.09
C SER A 222 23.26 -4.56 9.58
N ALA A 223 24.24 -3.99 8.88
CA ALA A 223 24.23 -3.87 7.42
C ALA A 223 24.22 -5.24 6.71
N SER A 224 24.96 -6.23 7.23
CA SER A 224 24.98 -7.57 6.63
C SER A 224 23.67 -8.33 6.83
N VAL A 225 22.92 -8.08 7.91
CA VAL A 225 21.56 -8.62 8.07
C VAL A 225 20.61 -8.02 7.04
N LEU A 226 20.63 -6.70 6.83
CA LEU A 226 19.79 -6.08 5.79
C LEU A 226 20.12 -6.61 4.39
N ASP A 227 21.41 -6.75 4.07
CA ASP A 227 21.84 -7.28 2.77
C ASP A 227 21.47 -8.75 2.61
N TYR A 228 21.56 -9.55 3.69
CA TYR A 228 21.04 -10.91 3.71
C TYR A 228 19.54 -10.94 3.39
N VAL A 229 18.71 -10.16 4.08
CA VAL A 229 17.27 -10.15 3.82
C VAL A 229 16.95 -9.71 2.39
N ARG A 230 17.66 -8.71 1.87
CA ARG A 230 17.53 -8.29 0.46
C ARG A 230 17.89 -9.41 -0.51
N SER A 231 18.91 -10.21 -0.20
CA SER A 231 19.31 -11.36 -1.03
C SER A 231 18.25 -12.47 -1.06
N GLN A 232 17.43 -12.55 -0.01
CA GLN A 232 16.33 -13.52 0.13
C GLN A 232 15.06 -13.15 -0.63
N LEU A 233 14.96 -11.94 -1.20
CA LEU A 233 13.84 -11.58 -2.07
C LEU A 233 13.83 -12.45 -3.33
N ASP A 234 12.64 -12.92 -3.71
CA ASP A 234 12.44 -13.93 -4.74
C ASP A 234 11.60 -13.36 -5.90
N PRO A 235 12.23 -12.87 -6.99
CA PRO A 235 11.51 -12.37 -8.15
C PRO A 235 10.86 -13.48 -8.99
N SER A 236 11.09 -14.76 -8.67
CA SER A 236 10.49 -15.90 -9.39
C SER A 236 9.11 -16.30 -8.85
N LEU A 237 8.63 -15.64 -7.79
CA LEU A 237 7.34 -15.91 -7.17
C LEU A 237 6.18 -15.74 -8.15
N GLY A 238 5.33 -16.77 -8.20
CA GLY A 238 4.00 -16.71 -8.77
C GLY A 238 2.90 -16.71 -7.71
N TRP A 239 1.65 -16.66 -8.16
CA TRP A 239 0.46 -16.70 -7.32
C TRP A 239 0.27 -18.03 -6.56
N ASP A 240 0.93 -19.10 -7.02
CA ASP A 240 1.04 -20.37 -6.31
C ASP A 240 1.73 -20.23 -4.94
N ALA A 241 2.63 -19.25 -4.78
CA ALA A 241 3.26 -18.97 -3.49
C ALA A 241 2.26 -18.46 -2.44
N ILE A 242 1.22 -17.73 -2.85
CA ILE A 242 0.14 -17.30 -1.94
C ILE A 242 -0.69 -18.52 -1.50
N ARG A 243 -0.99 -19.44 -2.42
CA ARG A 243 -1.66 -20.71 -2.10
C ARG A 243 -0.82 -21.55 -1.13
N TRP A 244 0.48 -21.65 -1.37
CA TRP A 244 1.40 -22.34 -0.47
C TRP A 244 1.40 -21.70 0.92
N LEU A 245 1.50 -20.37 1.02
CA LEU A 245 1.50 -19.68 2.31
C LEU A 245 0.19 -19.93 3.08
N MET A 246 -0.95 -19.89 2.40
CA MET A 246 -2.24 -20.22 3.00
C MET A 246 -2.34 -21.68 3.44
N SER A 247 -1.58 -22.60 2.83
CA SER A 247 -1.56 -24.01 3.24
C SER A 247 -0.80 -24.28 4.54
N ILE A 248 0.13 -23.39 4.93
CA ILE A 248 0.97 -23.57 6.12
C ILE A 248 0.46 -22.83 7.36
N THR A 249 -0.57 -21.98 7.25
CA THR A 249 -1.09 -21.15 8.34
C THR A 249 -2.60 -21.17 8.42
N THR A 250 -3.13 -20.96 9.62
CA THR A 250 -4.58 -20.73 9.84
C THR A 250 -4.92 -19.25 10.03
N LEU A 251 -3.91 -18.37 10.06
CA LEU A 251 -4.13 -16.94 10.17
C LEU A 251 -4.73 -16.38 8.87
N PRO A 252 -5.65 -15.39 8.96
CA PRO A 252 -6.08 -14.61 7.82
C PRO A 252 -4.88 -14.06 7.03
N VAL A 253 -4.85 -14.31 5.73
CA VAL A 253 -3.83 -13.80 4.81
C VAL A 253 -4.39 -12.60 4.06
N ILE A 254 -3.67 -11.48 4.17
CA ILE A 254 -3.97 -10.20 3.53
C ILE A 254 -2.88 -9.93 2.49
N VAL A 255 -3.25 -9.73 1.23
CA VAL A 255 -2.30 -9.41 0.17
C VAL A 255 -2.14 -7.89 0.05
N LYS A 256 -0.93 -7.38 0.23
CA LYS A 256 -0.59 -5.96 0.17
C LYS A 256 0.26 -5.66 -1.06
N GLY A 257 -0.08 -4.59 -1.77
CA GLY A 257 0.66 -4.14 -2.95
C GLY A 257 -0.11 -4.25 -4.28
N ILE A 258 -1.43 -4.49 -4.21
CA ILE A 258 -2.27 -4.63 -5.40
C ILE A 258 -2.66 -3.27 -5.93
N LEU A 259 -2.36 -3.03 -7.21
CA LEU A 259 -2.74 -1.81 -7.94
C LEU A 259 -3.49 -2.10 -9.25
N ASN A 260 -3.61 -3.38 -9.64
CA ASN A 260 -4.23 -3.80 -10.88
C ASN A 260 -5.44 -4.70 -10.61
N ARG A 261 -6.52 -4.47 -11.36
CA ARG A 261 -7.74 -5.27 -11.32
C ARG A 261 -7.52 -6.76 -11.56
N ALA A 262 -6.64 -7.13 -12.50
CA ALA A 262 -6.37 -8.54 -12.80
C ALA A 262 -5.81 -9.28 -11.59
N ASP A 263 -4.87 -8.64 -10.88
CA ASP A 263 -4.25 -9.21 -9.69
C ASP A 263 -5.23 -9.33 -8.51
N ALA A 264 -6.14 -8.36 -8.36
CA ALA A 264 -7.21 -8.43 -7.37
C ALA A 264 -8.18 -9.58 -7.63
N LEU A 265 -8.50 -9.86 -8.90
CA LEU A 265 -9.34 -11.01 -9.26
C LEU A 265 -8.65 -12.32 -8.94
N ILE A 266 -7.36 -12.47 -9.28
CA ILE A 266 -6.59 -13.68 -8.95
C ILE A 266 -6.53 -13.89 -7.43
N ALA A 267 -6.25 -12.84 -6.66
CA ALA A 267 -6.23 -12.93 -5.21
C ALA A 267 -7.60 -13.33 -4.62
N ALA A 268 -8.69 -12.80 -5.17
CA ALA A 268 -10.04 -13.18 -4.79
C ALA A 268 -10.38 -14.64 -5.16
N ASP A 269 -9.92 -15.12 -6.32
CA ASP A 269 -10.14 -16.51 -6.76
C ASP A 269 -9.33 -17.51 -5.91
N ILE A 270 -8.18 -17.09 -5.38
CA ILE A 270 -7.40 -17.87 -4.40
C ILE A 270 -8.13 -17.93 -3.04
N GLY A 271 -9.00 -16.96 -2.74
CA GLY A 271 -9.71 -16.89 -1.46
C GLY A 271 -8.90 -16.24 -0.35
N VAL A 272 -8.05 -15.26 -0.67
CA VAL A 272 -7.37 -14.46 0.37
C VAL A 272 -8.39 -13.68 1.19
N HIS A 273 -8.07 -13.38 2.45
CA HIS A 273 -9.04 -12.81 3.39
C HIS A 273 -9.18 -11.30 3.24
N GLY A 274 -8.12 -10.63 2.77
CA GLY A 274 -8.13 -9.19 2.55
C GLY A 274 -7.13 -8.74 1.50
N LEU A 275 -7.37 -7.56 0.95
CA LEU A 275 -6.41 -6.82 0.11
C LEU A 275 -6.06 -5.49 0.77
N ILE A 276 -4.79 -5.08 0.71
CA ILE A 276 -4.39 -3.69 0.95
C ILE A 276 -3.93 -3.12 -0.39
N VAL A 277 -4.76 -2.24 -0.94
CA VAL A 277 -4.43 -1.42 -2.11
C VAL A 277 -3.30 -0.48 -1.70
N SER A 278 -2.13 -0.70 -2.28
CA SER A 278 -0.87 -0.12 -1.81
C SER A 278 0.15 -0.03 -2.94
N ASN A 279 0.91 1.05 -2.95
CA ASN A 279 2.16 1.16 -3.73
C ASN A 279 3.38 1.26 -2.80
N SER A 280 3.26 0.69 -1.61
CA SER A 280 4.26 0.73 -0.53
C SER A 280 4.74 2.16 -0.23
N GLY A 281 3.80 3.11 -0.20
CA GLY A 281 4.07 4.51 0.06
C GLY A 281 4.90 5.20 -1.03
N GLY A 282 4.91 4.66 -2.25
CA GLY A 282 5.71 5.13 -3.40
C GLY A 282 7.19 4.74 -3.32
N ARG A 283 7.54 3.68 -2.59
CA ARG A 283 8.93 3.26 -2.36
C ARG A 283 9.43 2.14 -3.27
N GLN A 284 8.55 1.47 -4.02
CA GLN A 284 8.94 0.36 -4.90
C GLN A 284 9.04 0.80 -6.36
N LEU A 285 7.90 0.93 -7.04
CA LEU A 285 7.80 1.38 -8.42
C LEU A 285 7.36 2.85 -8.47
N ASP A 286 8.24 3.74 -8.92
CA ASP A 286 7.88 5.13 -9.22
C ASP A 286 7.07 5.19 -10.53
N TYR A 287 6.24 6.22 -10.69
CA TYR A 287 5.20 6.33 -11.73
C TYR A 287 4.05 5.31 -11.63
N ALA A 288 3.99 4.51 -10.55
CA ALA A 288 2.78 3.77 -10.22
C ALA A 288 1.61 4.73 -9.88
N PRO A 289 0.35 4.34 -10.14
CA PRO A 289 -0.81 5.16 -9.79
C PRO A 289 -0.91 5.37 -8.28
N ALA A 290 -1.64 6.42 -7.88
CA ALA A 290 -1.96 6.61 -6.47
C ALA A 290 -2.93 5.51 -6.01
N ALA A 291 -2.70 4.94 -4.82
CA ALA A 291 -3.53 3.85 -4.30
C ALA A 291 -5.03 4.23 -4.24
N ILE A 292 -5.33 5.48 -3.91
CA ILE A 292 -6.70 5.98 -3.83
C ILE A 292 -7.43 6.04 -5.19
N GLU A 293 -6.70 6.19 -6.29
CA GLU A 293 -7.28 6.27 -7.64
C GLU A 293 -7.71 4.90 -8.15
N VAL A 294 -6.95 3.85 -7.80
CA VAL A 294 -7.24 2.47 -8.21
C VAL A 294 -8.21 1.77 -7.26
N LEU A 295 -8.36 2.25 -6.02
CA LEU A 295 -9.23 1.65 -5.00
C LEU A 295 -10.65 1.33 -5.50
N PRO A 296 -11.40 2.23 -6.18
CA PRO A 296 -12.75 1.92 -6.65
C PRO A 296 -12.80 0.76 -7.65
N GLU A 297 -11.79 0.66 -8.52
CA GLU A 297 -11.71 -0.44 -9.49
C GLU A 297 -11.48 -1.79 -8.78
N ILE A 298 -10.58 -1.83 -7.80
CA ILE A 298 -10.28 -3.03 -7.01
C ILE A 298 -11.51 -3.47 -6.19
N VAL A 299 -12.16 -2.53 -5.49
CA VAL A 299 -13.38 -2.80 -4.72
C VAL A 299 -14.46 -3.40 -5.62
N ASN A 300 -14.70 -2.80 -6.79
CA ASN A 300 -15.69 -3.31 -7.74
C ASN A 300 -15.33 -4.69 -8.29
N ALA A 301 -14.05 -4.97 -8.51
CA ALA A 301 -13.60 -6.25 -9.08
C ALA A 301 -13.78 -7.44 -8.12
N VAL A 302 -13.49 -7.24 -6.83
CA VAL A 302 -13.59 -8.32 -5.84
C VAL A 302 -14.97 -8.43 -5.20
N GLY A 303 -15.73 -7.33 -5.17
CA GLY A 303 -17.07 -7.28 -4.58
C GLY A 303 -17.02 -7.68 -3.10
N SER A 304 -17.98 -8.50 -2.67
CA SER A 304 -18.05 -9.00 -1.28
C SER A 304 -17.15 -10.21 -1.00
N ARG A 305 -16.35 -10.67 -1.97
CA ARG A 305 -15.52 -11.88 -1.81
C ARG A 305 -14.33 -11.65 -0.87
N VAL A 306 -13.80 -10.43 -0.83
CA VAL A 306 -12.59 -10.07 -0.09
C VAL A 306 -12.74 -8.68 0.53
N GLU A 307 -12.31 -8.50 1.78
CA GLU A 307 -12.24 -7.16 2.39
C GLU A 307 -11.13 -6.33 1.74
N VAL A 308 -11.44 -5.10 1.30
CA VAL A 308 -10.45 -4.20 0.69
C VAL A 308 -10.10 -3.09 1.68
N MET A 309 -8.82 -2.86 1.87
CA MET A 309 -8.23 -1.81 2.71
C MET A 309 -7.28 -0.96 1.86
N LEU A 310 -6.85 0.18 2.40
CA LEU A 310 -5.96 1.10 1.68
C LEU A 310 -4.83 1.61 2.57
N ASP A 311 -3.64 1.81 1.99
CA ASP A 311 -2.59 2.65 2.57
C ASP A 311 -2.10 3.69 1.53
N SER A 312 -0.95 4.32 1.79
CA SER A 312 -0.26 5.23 0.87
C SER A 312 -0.95 6.57 0.64
N GLY A 313 -0.47 7.62 1.32
CA GLY A 313 -0.91 9.02 1.14
C GLY A 313 -1.89 9.54 2.19
N VAL A 314 -2.44 8.65 3.04
CA VAL A 314 -3.33 9.02 4.14
C VAL A 314 -2.55 9.77 5.21
N SER A 315 -2.95 11.03 5.44
CA SER A 315 -2.31 11.94 6.40
C SER A 315 -3.31 12.83 7.16
N GLN A 316 -4.58 12.79 6.77
CA GLN A 316 -5.68 13.58 7.35
C GLN A 316 -6.90 12.70 7.57
N GLY A 317 -7.79 13.08 8.48
CA GLY A 317 -9.07 12.42 8.69
C GLY A 317 -10.01 12.52 7.47
N THR A 318 -9.87 13.58 6.66
CA THR A 318 -10.59 13.72 5.38
C THR A 318 -10.12 12.70 4.34
N ASP A 319 -8.84 12.31 4.35
CA ASP A 319 -8.32 11.25 3.48
C ASP A 319 -8.92 9.90 3.86
N ALA A 320 -8.97 9.60 5.17
CA ALA A 320 -9.61 8.41 5.69
C ALA A 320 -11.09 8.38 5.28
N PHE A 321 -11.83 9.47 5.48
CA PHE A 321 -13.23 9.60 5.03
C PHE A 321 -13.38 9.29 3.54
N LYS A 322 -12.50 9.87 2.70
CA LYS A 322 -12.55 9.68 1.24
C LYS A 322 -12.39 8.23 0.84
N ALA A 323 -11.38 7.54 1.39
CA ALA A 323 -11.11 6.14 1.12
C ALA A 323 -12.25 5.22 1.59
N LEU A 324 -12.79 5.46 2.78
CA LEU A 324 -13.89 4.67 3.34
C LEU A 324 -15.17 4.83 2.51
N ALA A 325 -15.50 6.06 2.09
CA ALA A 325 -16.68 6.34 1.28
C ALA A 325 -16.65 5.66 -0.09
N ILE A 326 -15.45 5.44 -0.66
CA ILE A 326 -15.28 4.77 -1.96
C ILE A 326 -14.92 3.28 -1.83
N GLY A 327 -15.08 2.70 -0.64
CA GLY A 327 -15.17 1.24 -0.46
C GLY A 327 -14.04 0.59 0.34
N ALA A 328 -13.07 1.34 0.87
CA ALA A 328 -12.12 0.77 1.82
C ALA A 328 -12.83 0.42 3.13
N ARG A 329 -12.49 -0.74 3.73
CA ARG A 329 -12.95 -1.15 5.06
C ARG A 329 -12.17 -0.44 6.17
N MET A 330 -10.86 -0.27 5.97
CA MET A 330 -9.94 0.44 6.85
C MET A 330 -8.86 1.12 6.02
N VAL A 331 -8.24 2.15 6.59
CA VAL A 331 -7.02 2.77 6.07
C VAL A 331 -5.84 2.53 7.00
N PHE A 332 -4.62 2.52 6.46
CA PHE A 332 -3.39 2.36 7.22
C PHE A 332 -2.43 3.53 7.02
N VAL A 333 -1.88 4.04 8.12
CA VAL A 333 -0.90 5.12 8.11
C VAL A 333 0.50 4.60 8.43
N GLY A 334 1.46 4.91 7.55
CA GLY A 334 2.88 4.59 7.74
C GLY A 334 3.66 5.80 8.26
N ARG A 335 4.09 6.66 7.33
CA ARG A 335 4.89 7.86 7.63
C ARG A 335 4.27 8.76 8.70
N ALA A 336 2.95 9.00 8.64
CA ALA A 336 2.27 9.84 9.64
C ALA A 336 2.52 9.36 11.09
N ALA A 337 2.40 8.06 11.34
CA ALA A 337 2.66 7.50 12.67
C ALA A 337 4.15 7.63 13.04
N VAL A 338 5.07 7.41 12.09
CA VAL A 338 6.52 7.56 12.29
C VAL A 338 6.88 9.00 12.66
N TYR A 339 6.23 10.00 12.08
CA TYR A 339 6.46 11.40 12.44
C TYR A 339 6.11 11.65 13.91
N GLY A 340 4.98 11.12 14.39
CA GLY A 340 4.62 11.12 15.81
C GLY A 340 5.68 10.44 16.68
N LEU A 341 6.08 9.23 16.30
CA LEU A 341 7.11 8.46 17.02
C LEU A 341 8.43 9.23 17.14
N ALA A 342 8.88 9.83 16.03
CA ALA A 342 10.14 10.57 15.97
C ALA A 342 10.14 11.82 16.85
N VAL A 343 9.00 12.51 16.95
CA VAL A 343 8.87 13.75 17.71
C VAL A 343 8.73 13.50 19.21
N ASN A 344 7.94 12.50 19.63
CA ASN A 344 7.61 12.32 21.05
C ASN A 344 7.31 10.86 21.45
N GLY A 345 7.96 9.89 20.79
CA GLY A 345 7.81 8.48 21.13
C GLY A 345 6.36 8.00 21.07
N GLN A 346 5.94 7.19 22.04
CA GLN A 346 4.55 6.71 22.11
C GLN A 346 3.54 7.86 22.16
N ARG A 347 3.81 8.93 22.91
CA ARG A 347 2.89 10.07 23.05
C ARG A 347 2.67 10.77 21.71
N GLY A 348 3.72 10.97 20.93
CA GLY A 348 3.58 11.59 19.61
C GLY A 348 2.78 10.72 18.63
N VAL A 349 2.87 9.39 18.73
CA VAL A 349 2.00 8.49 17.96
C VAL A 349 0.55 8.62 18.41
N GLU A 350 0.29 8.65 19.72
CA GLU A 350 -1.05 8.85 20.27
C GLU A 350 -1.65 10.20 19.83
N GLU A 351 -0.86 11.28 19.87
CA GLU A 351 -1.27 12.61 19.40
C GLU A 351 -1.60 12.63 17.90
N VAL A 352 -0.78 11.99 17.05
CA VAL A 352 -1.08 11.84 15.62
C VAL A 352 -2.37 11.05 15.38
N LEU A 353 -2.58 9.95 16.11
CA LEU A 353 -3.81 9.16 16.02
C LEU A 353 -5.03 9.96 16.49
N ASP A 354 -4.87 10.81 17.51
CA ASP A 354 -5.93 11.70 17.99
C ASP A 354 -6.32 12.75 16.97
N ILE A 355 -5.35 13.36 16.28
CA ILE A 355 -5.58 14.28 15.17
C ILE A 355 -6.39 13.59 14.08
N LEU A 356 -5.93 12.44 13.60
CA LEU A 356 -6.61 11.69 12.55
C LEU A 356 -8.04 11.27 12.95
N LYS A 357 -8.22 10.82 14.19
CA LYS A 357 -9.52 10.47 14.76
C LYS A 357 -10.45 11.68 14.79
N THR A 358 -9.99 12.79 15.36
CA THR A 358 -10.77 14.03 15.52
C THR A 358 -11.18 14.61 14.17
N GLU A 359 -10.25 14.64 13.21
CA GLU A 359 -10.53 15.08 11.85
C GLU A 359 -11.54 14.15 11.15
N LEU A 360 -11.44 12.83 11.32
CA LEU A 360 -12.38 11.88 10.73
C LEU A 360 -13.78 12.05 11.35
N GLU A 361 -13.90 12.12 12.68
CA GLU A 361 -15.16 12.37 13.38
C GLU A 361 -15.80 13.69 12.91
N SER A 362 -15.01 14.77 12.87
CA SER A 362 -15.47 16.07 12.38
C SER A 362 -15.94 15.99 10.93
N THR A 363 -15.17 15.33 10.05
CA THR A 363 -15.52 15.19 8.63
C THR A 363 -16.81 14.39 8.45
N MET A 364 -16.96 13.27 9.16
CA MET A 364 -18.19 12.46 9.12
C MET A 364 -19.41 13.27 9.56
N LEU A 365 -19.32 13.98 10.70
CA LEU A 365 -20.43 14.79 11.20
C LEU A 365 -20.82 15.89 10.21
N ASN A 366 -19.85 16.60 9.64
CA ASN A 366 -20.10 17.65 8.64
C ASN A 366 -20.59 17.08 7.29
N ALA A 367 -20.27 15.81 6.98
CA ALA A 367 -20.78 15.11 5.82
C ALA A 367 -22.18 14.51 6.01
N GLY A 368 -22.73 14.56 7.23
CA GLY A 368 -24.04 13.97 7.54
C GLY A 368 -23.98 12.47 7.89
N CYS A 369 -22.83 11.96 8.32
CA CYS A 369 -22.60 10.56 8.70
C CYS A 369 -22.39 10.46 10.23
N GLY A 370 -23.19 9.65 10.92
CA GLY A 370 -23.00 9.36 12.35
C GLY A 370 -22.16 8.11 12.57
N THR A 371 -22.26 7.14 11.68
CA THR A 371 -21.57 5.84 11.75
C THR A 371 -20.93 5.49 10.41
N LEU A 372 -20.06 4.47 10.41
CA LEU A 372 -19.44 4.02 9.15
C LEU A 372 -20.44 3.45 8.14
N ALA A 373 -21.60 3.00 8.59
CA ALA A 373 -22.66 2.49 7.71
C ALA A 373 -23.34 3.61 6.90
N ASP A 374 -23.21 4.87 7.33
CA ASP A 374 -23.77 6.02 6.62
C ASP A 374 -22.89 6.44 5.43
N LEU A 375 -21.62 6.01 5.39
CA LEU A 375 -20.72 6.33 4.30
C LEU A 375 -21.14 5.59 3.03
N THR A 376 -21.22 6.34 1.95
CA THR A 376 -21.54 5.82 0.62
C THR A 376 -20.71 6.56 -0.44
N PRO A 377 -20.53 5.98 -1.64
CA PRO A 377 -19.83 6.64 -2.74
C PRO A 377 -20.45 7.98 -3.16
N GLN A 378 -21.69 8.31 -2.77
CA GLN A 378 -22.28 9.62 -3.07
C GLN A 378 -21.59 10.77 -2.32
N HIS A 379 -20.93 10.49 -1.20
CA HIS A 379 -20.24 11.49 -0.39
C HIS A 379 -18.91 11.93 -1.00
N VAL A 380 -18.41 11.26 -2.04
CA VAL A 380 -17.11 11.56 -2.64
C VAL A 380 -17.22 11.47 -4.15
N CYS A 381 -16.68 12.47 -4.84
CA CYS A 381 -16.54 12.41 -6.30
C CYS A 381 -15.20 13.03 -6.71
N HIS A 382 -14.70 12.64 -7.88
CA HIS A 382 -13.53 13.28 -8.44
C HIS A 382 -13.88 14.70 -8.90
N GLU A 383 -12.98 15.68 -8.75
CA GLU A 383 -13.18 17.09 -9.13
C GLU A 383 -13.68 17.23 -10.57
N VAL A 384 -13.15 16.40 -11.49
CA VAL A 384 -13.59 16.37 -12.89
C VAL A 384 -15.06 15.98 -13.03
N GLN A 385 -15.54 15.03 -12.22
CA GLN A 385 -16.94 14.62 -12.23
C GLN A 385 -17.84 15.71 -11.66
N LEU A 386 -17.36 16.49 -10.69
CA LEU A 386 -18.13 17.55 -10.06
C LEU A 386 -18.21 18.80 -10.93
N TYR A 387 -17.08 19.27 -11.43
CA TYR A 387 -16.97 20.55 -12.14
C TYR A 387 -17.15 20.41 -13.65
N TYR A 388 -16.98 19.21 -14.22
CA TYR A 388 -17.09 18.96 -15.66
C TYR A 388 -17.95 17.71 -15.97
N PRO A 389 -19.25 17.70 -15.60
CA PRO A 389 -20.11 16.52 -15.74
C PRO A 389 -20.32 16.11 -17.20
N SER A 390 -20.42 17.07 -18.13
CA SER A 390 -20.59 16.79 -19.57
C SER A 390 -19.40 16.03 -20.18
N ILE A 391 -18.18 16.36 -19.75
CA ILE A 391 -16.95 15.67 -20.17
C ILE A 391 -16.92 14.25 -19.61
N THR A 392 -17.36 14.06 -18.36
CA THR A 392 -17.39 12.74 -17.73
C THR A 392 -18.34 11.79 -18.46
N ASP A 393 -19.52 12.26 -18.87
CA ASP A 393 -20.47 11.43 -19.63
C ASP A 393 -19.95 11.12 -21.04
N GLN A 394 -19.27 12.07 -21.69
CA GLN A 394 -18.60 11.82 -22.98
C GLN A 394 -17.48 10.78 -22.86
N ILE A 395 -16.66 10.85 -21.81
CA ILE A 395 -15.60 9.88 -21.53
C ILE A 395 -16.24 8.51 -21.22
N ARG A 396 -17.25 8.44 -20.35
CA ARG A 396 -17.93 7.15 -20.07
C ARG A 396 -18.54 6.51 -21.31
N ARG A 397 -19.08 7.30 -22.23
CA ARG A 397 -19.60 6.81 -23.53
C ARG A 397 -18.46 6.34 -24.44
N SER A 398 -17.36 7.08 -24.53
CA SER A 398 -16.22 6.69 -25.37
C SER A 398 -15.55 5.40 -24.87
N TRP A 399 -15.41 5.22 -23.55
CA TRP A 399 -14.87 4.00 -22.95
C TRP A 399 -15.80 2.79 -23.11
N ARG A 400 -17.12 3.01 -23.29
CA ARG A 400 -18.09 1.96 -23.68
C ARG A 400 -18.16 1.71 -25.19
N GLY A 401 -17.38 2.43 -25.99
CA GLY A 401 -17.45 2.33 -27.46
C GLY A 401 -18.68 3.00 -28.08
N GLU A 402 -19.44 3.80 -27.32
CA GLU A 402 -20.58 4.57 -27.80
C GLU A 402 -20.07 5.83 -28.53
N SER A 403 -19.83 5.68 -29.83
CA SER A 403 -19.46 6.79 -30.72
C SER A 403 -20.66 7.72 -30.97
N LEU A 404 -20.41 9.04 -30.92
CA LEU A 404 -21.32 10.11 -31.39
C LEU A 404 -21.79 9.92 -32.85
N ARG A 405 -21.14 9.04 -33.63
CA ARG A 405 -21.60 8.69 -34.99
C ARG A 405 -22.86 7.83 -35.00
N SER A 406 -23.21 7.14 -33.90
CA SER A 406 -24.41 6.28 -33.85
C SER A 406 -25.71 7.08 -33.72
N ASP A 407 -25.70 8.22 -33.02
CA ASP A 407 -26.91 9.03 -32.84
C ASP A 407 -27.32 9.79 -34.12
N ARG A 408 -26.34 10.18 -34.95
CA ARG A 408 -26.60 10.79 -36.26
C ARG A 408 -27.13 9.81 -37.32
N TYR A 409 -26.92 8.52 -37.11
CA TYR A 409 -27.50 7.45 -37.95
C TYR A 409 -28.86 7.00 -37.42
N ARG A 410 -29.03 6.89 -36.10
CA ARG A 410 -30.33 6.56 -35.47
C ARG A 410 -31.41 7.62 -35.69
N SER A 411 -31.05 8.89 -35.83
CA SER A 411 -32.03 9.95 -36.19
C SER A 411 -32.40 9.96 -37.67
N ARG A 412 -31.56 9.37 -38.56
CA ARG A 412 -31.85 9.24 -40.00
C ARG A 412 -32.78 8.06 -40.30
N ASP A 413 -32.68 6.97 -39.54
CA ASP A 413 -33.58 5.81 -39.66
C ASP A 413 -34.97 6.07 -39.04
N ARG A 414 -35.12 7.12 -38.22
CA ARG A 414 -36.43 7.58 -37.75
C ARG A 414 -37.13 8.56 -38.69
N GLN A 415 -36.39 9.27 -39.54
CA GLN A 415 -36.97 10.19 -40.54
C GLN A 415 -37.25 9.52 -41.89
N SER A 416 -36.71 8.32 -42.16
CA SER A 416 -36.96 7.58 -43.41
C SER A 416 -38.16 6.63 -43.37
N ASN A 417 -38.86 6.52 -42.23
CA ASN A 417 -40.08 5.70 -42.08
C ASN A 417 -41.37 6.53 -41.89
N THR A 418 -41.34 7.82 -42.21
CA THR A 418 -42.52 8.68 -42.24
C THR A 418 -42.53 9.51 -43.50
N GLU A 419 -42.69 8.88 -44.64
CA GLU A 419 -43.20 9.49 -45.88
C GLU A 419 -43.48 8.36 -46.88
N THR A 420 -44.61 8.44 -47.60
CA THR A 420 -45.25 7.46 -48.51
C THR A 420 -46.24 6.50 -47.80
N PHE A 421 -47.55 6.44 -48.07
CA PHE A 421 -48.41 6.96 -49.13
C PHE A 421 -49.87 6.99 -48.61
N ASP A 422 -50.63 8.05 -48.93
CA ASP A 422 -52.10 8.11 -48.86
C ASP A 422 -52.64 7.83 -50.28
N GLY A 423 -53.69 7.01 -50.43
CA GLY A 423 -54.34 6.80 -51.73
C GLY A 423 -55.17 5.51 -51.87
N ASP A 424 -56.43 5.62 -51.49
CA ASP A 424 -57.66 4.87 -51.83
C ASP A 424 -57.68 3.67 -52.81
N THR A 425 -58.60 2.74 -52.47
CA THR A 425 -59.57 1.98 -53.31
C THR A 425 -59.39 0.45 -53.47
N VAL A 426 -60.27 -0.29 -52.79
CA VAL A 426 -61.06 -1.50 -53.16
C VAL A 426 -60.47 -2.50 -54.20
N GLN A 427 -60.24 -3.75 -53.79
CA GLN A 427 -61.01 -4.96 -54.21
C GLN A 427 -60.37 -6.26 -53.71
N SER A 428 -61.28 -7.21 -53.46
CA SER A 428 -61.15 -8.62 -53.10
C SER A 428 -60.17 -9.45 -53.91
N VAL A 429 -59.63 -10.52 -53.31
CA VAL A 429 -59.88 -11.95 -53.64
C VAL A 429 -58.77 -12.83 -53.01
N GLU A 430 -59.26 -13.82 -52.29
CA GLU A 430 -58.76 -15.15 -51.94
C GLU A 430 -57.43 -15.73 -52.49
N HIS A 431 -56.90 -16.61 -51.62
CA HIS A 431 -56.37 -17.96 -51.89
C HIS A 431 -54.86 -18.21 -52.05
N VAL A 432 -54.38 -19.06 -51.12
CA VAL A 432 -53.61 -20.32 -51.33
C VAL A 432 -52.14 -20.15 -51.66
N ASP A 433 -51.18 -20.94 -51.18
CA ASP A 433 -50.99 -21.90 -50.08
C ASP A 433 -49.56 -22.47 -50.33
N VAL A 434 -48.99 -23.18 -49.36
CA VAL A 434 -48.04 -24.30 -49.57
C VAL A 434 -46.54 -23.99 -49.82
N ASP A 435 -45.81 -24.16 -48.70
CA ASP A 435 -44.76 -25.16 -48.46
C ASP A 435 -43.29 -25.00 -48.92
N ASN A 436 -42.46 -25.09 -47.87
CA ASN A 436 -41.45 -26.13 -47.61
C ASN A 436 -39.94 -25.85 -47.78
N VAL A 437 -39.27 -26.06 -46.64
CA VAL A 437 -37.98 -26.78 -46.43
C VAL A 437 -36.73 -26.09 -46.99
N GLY A 438 -35.65 -25.90 -46.24
CA GLY A 438 -35.25 -26.32 -44.91
C GLY A 438 -33.73 -26.25 -44.76
N ILE A 439 -33.29 -26.23 -43.51
CA ILE A 439 -32.01 -26.74 -43.00
C ILE A 439 -30.75 -25.84 -43.15
N ARG A 440 -30.11 -25.73 -41.98
CA ARG A 440 -28.89 -25.00 -41.59
C ARG A 440 -27.57 -25.59 -42.12
N THR A 441 -26.54 -24.73 -42.03
CA THR A 441 -25.09 -24.91 -41.74
C THR A 441 -24.23 -24.34 -42.88
N GLU A 442 -23.05 -23.72 -42.73
CA GLU A 442 -22.15 -23.31 -41.65
C GLU A 442 -21.17 -22.25 -42.24
N ASN A 443 -20.78 -21.29 -41.41
CA ASN A 443 -19.48 -20.61 -41.25
C ASN A 443 -18.41 -20.46 -42.38
N VAL A 444 -17.99 -19.19 -42.52
CA VAL A 444 -16.60 -18.65 -42.55
C VAL A 444 -15.80 -18.74 -43.86
N SER A 445 -15.48 -17.57 -44.44
CA SER A 445 -14.16 -16.95 -44.35
C SER A 445 -14.11 -15.63 -45.13
N GLU A 446 -13.61 -14.54 -44.54
CA GLU A 446 -12.89 -13.54 -45.34
C GLU A 446 -11.87 -12.75 -44.52
N ARG A 447 -10.71 -12.56 -45.15
CA ARG A 447 -9.42 -12.12 -44.64
C ARG A 447 -9.36 -10.59 -44.56
N VAL A 448 -8.65 -10.05 -43.57
CA VAL A 448 -8.12 -8.67 -43.64
C VAL A 448 -6.62 -8.68 -43.32
N THR A 449 -5.86 -8.15 -44.28
CA THR A 449 -4.40 -8.02 -44.33
C THR A 449 -3.87 -6.92 -43.42
N PHE A 450 -2.77 -7.20 -42.71
CA PHE A 450 -1.97 -6.22 -41.96
C PHE A 450 -0.75 -5.79 -42.80
N GLN A 451 -0.57 -4.48 -43.01
CA GLN A 451 0.66 -3.91 -43.60
C GLN A 451 1.65 -3.53 -42.49
N GLN A 452 2.86 -4.07 -42.58
CA GLN A 452 4.02 -3.72 -41.78
C GLN A 452 4.93 -2.80 -42.62
N ARG A 453 5.35 -1.65 -42.08
CA ARG A 453 6.35 -0.78 -42.71
C ARG A 453 7.74 -1.11 -42.16
N SER A 454 8.60 -1.60 -43.03
CA SER A 454 10.05 -1.74 -42.86
C SER A 454 10.75 -0.46 -43.32
N VAL A 455 11.85 -0.08 -42.67
CA VAL A 455 12.83 0.87 -43.22
C VAL A 455 14.21 0.26 -42.98
N ASP A 456 14.83 -0.22 -44.06
CA ASP A 456 16.25 -0.54 -44.16
C ASP A 456 16.90 0.49 -45.08
N ILE A 457 18.05 1.05 -44.68
CA ILE A 457 19.04 1.63 -45.61
C ILE A 457 20.45 1.24 -45.16
N ALA A 458 20.98 0.27 -45.91
CA ALA A 458 22.32 0.11 -46.51
C ALA A 458 23.62 0.43 -45.74
N THR A 459 24.50 -0.57 -45.78
CA THR A 459 25.95 -0.61 -45.49
C THR A 459 26.82 -0.32 -46.72
N ASN A 460 28.09 0.05 -46.46
CA ASN A 460 29.35 -0.08 -47.26
C ASN A 460 30.16 1.24 -47.15
N ASP A 461 31.48 1.32 -47.04
CA ASP A 461 32.58 0.37 -46.76
C ASP A 461 33.85 1.23 -46.51
N GLU A 462 34.88 0.61 -45.92
CA GLU A 462 36.33 0.91 -46.02
C GLU A 462 37.05 2.03 -45.17
N GLN A 463 38.15 1.54 -44.56
CA GLN A 463 39.18 2.00 -43.59
C GLN A 463 40.23 3.04 -44.11
N PRO A 464 41.40 3.29 -43.43
CA PRO A 464 41.72 3.66 -42.02
C PRO A 464 42.81 4.79 -41.90
N CYS A 465 43.10 5.29 -40.69
CA CYS A 465 44.46 5.74 -40.26
C CYS A 465 44.46 6.07 -38.75
N SER A 466 45.21 5.32 -37.91
CA SER A 466 46.53 5.67 -37.33
C SER A 466 46.47 6.84 -36.33
N GLU A 467 47.02 6.83 -35.13
CA GLU A 467 48.12 6.04 -34.58
C GLU A 467 48.27 6.37 -33.08
N ALA A 468 48.78 5.40 -32.30
CA ALA A 468 49.79 5.57 -31.22
C ALA A 468 49.47 6.43 -29.97
N LYS A 469 49.78 6.04 -28.73
CA LYS A 469 50.76 5.09 -28.16
C LYS A 469 50.37 4.88 -26.68
N LYS A 470 50.33 3.62 -26.19
CA LYS A 470 51.32 2.93 -25.31
C LYS A 470 51.48 3.60 -23.93
N LEU A 471 51.55 2.91 -22.79
CA LEU A 471 52.01 1.55 -22.45
C LEU A 471 50.95 0.89 -21.51
N GLY A 472 50.66 -0.42 -21.56
CA GLY A 472 51.59 -1.55 -21.44
C GLY A 472 51.94 -1.72 -19.95
N SER A 473 51.69 -2.82 -19.24
CA SER A 473 51.78 -4.25 -19.54
C SER A 473 51.59 -4.95 -18.17
N THR A 474 51.25 -6.22 -17.93
CA THR A 474 51.13 -7.45 -18.72
C THR A 474 50.59 -8.52 -17.75
N PHE A 475 49.66 -9.37 -18.22
CA PHE A 475 49.57 -10.84 -18.07
C PHE A 475 49.50 -11.45 -16.64
N THR A 476 48.72 -12.50 -16.32
CA THR A 476 48.13 -13.64 -17.06
C THR A 476 47.06 -14.27 -16.15
N LYS A 477 45.87 -14.67 -16.67
CA LYS A 477 45.39 -16.07 -16.85
C LYS A 477 45.80 -17.03 -15.71
N THR A 478 44.92 -17.75 -15.01
CA THR A 478 43.86 -18.66 -15.51
C THR A 478 43.02 -19.24 -14.36
N THR A 479 41.81 -19.75 -14.72
CA THR A 479 41.04 -20.88 -14.13
C THR A 479 40.35 -20.73 -12.76
N SER A 480 39.01 -20.69 -12.81
CA SER A 480 38.08 -21.31 -11.82
C SER A 480 37.92 -22.81 -12.16
N PRO A 481 37.44 -23.73 -11.27
CA PRO A 481 36.13 -23.65 -10.60
C PRO A 481 36.01 -24.19 -9.15
N CYS A 482 34.98 -23.68 -8.48
CA CYS A 482 34.00 -24.36 -7.59
C CYS A 482 34.39 -25.31 -6.43
N LEU A 483 33.73 -25.01 -5.30
CA LEU A 483 33.09 -25.90 -4.31
C LEU A 483 33.96 -26.77 -3.41
N ASN A 484 33.98 -26.43 -2.12
CA ASN A 484 33.66 -27.33 -1.00
C ASN A 484 33.88 -26.59 0.32
N PHE A 485 32.82 -26.30 1.08
CA PHE A 485 32.94 -26.28 2.55
C PHE A 485 31.64 -26.79 3.17
N ASN A 486 31.77 -27.99 3.72
CA ASN A 486 30.75 -28.76 4.40
C ASN A 486 30.52 -28.17 5.79
N MET A 487 29.26 -27.96 6.12
CA MET A 487 28.72 -27.59 7.43
C MET A 487 28.54 -28.89 8.24
N TYR A 488 28.60 -28.79 9.58
CA TYR A 488 28.44 -29.86 10.59
C TYR A 488 29.69 -30.69 10.93
N ASP A 489 30.32 -30.41 12.09
CA ASP A 489 29.97 -31.12 13.33
C ASP A 489 30.83 -30.68 14.54
N LYS A 490 30.27 -30.87 15.75
CA LYS A 490 30.89 -30.85 17.10
C LYS A 490 30.80 -29.57 17.94
N LEU A 491 29.61 -29.39 18.53
CA LEU A 491 29.50 -29.04 19.95
C LEU A 491 29.42 -30.33 20.77
N LYS A 492 30.47 -30.64 21.55
CA LYS A 492 30.38 -31.30 22.87
C LYS A 492 31.75 -31.40 23.55
N HIS A 493 31.78 -30.89 24.78
CA HIS A 493 32.71 -31.17 25.87
C HIS A 493 34.14 -30.63 25.79
N PHE A 494 34.43 -29.62 26.64
CA PHE A 494 35.65 -29.62 27.43
C PHE A 494 35.35 -29.08 28.84
N ARG A 495 35.36 -29.99 29.82
CA ARG A 495 35.65 -29.69 31.23
C ARG A 495 37.17 -29.73 31.39
N GLY A 496 37.70 -28.77 32.14
CA GLY A 496 38.74 -28.94 33.16
C GLY A 496 40.19 -29.17 32.71
N GLU A 497 41.06 -28.20 33.01
CA GLU A 497 42.22 -28.27 33.94
C GLU A 497 43.27 -27.23 33.51
N GLN A 498 43.42 -26.14 34.28
CA GLN A 498 44.52 -25.86 35.22
C GLN A 498 45.92 -25.73 34.60
N GLY A 499 46.53 -24.54 34.77
CA GLY A 499 47.97 -24.33 34.60
C GLY A 499 48.41 -22.86 34.70
N LYS A 500 48.83 -22.45 35.91
CA LYS A 500 49.83 -21.43 36.35
C LYS A 500 50.50 -20.59 35.22
N PHE A 501 50.66 -19.26 35.29
CA PHE A 501 51.03 -18.31 36.35
C PHE A 501 50.43 -16.93 36.04
#